data_AF-A0A7C4EXT8-F1
#
_entry.id   AF-A0A7C4EXT8-F1
#
_cell.length_a   1.000
_cell.length_b   1.000
_cell.length_c   1.000
_cell.angle_alpha   90.00
_cell.angle_beta   90.00
_cell.angle_gamma   90.00
#
_symmetry.space_group_name_H-M   'P 1'
#
loop_
_entity.id
_entity.type
_entity.pdbx_description
1 polymer ?
#
loop_
_entity_poly.entity_id
_entity_poly.type
_entity_poly.pdbx_seq_one_letter_code
_entity_poly.pdbx_strand_id
1 'polypeptide(L)'
;MQQASVQGSGSIGLPSADLVSVVNQCFQCCKCSAGCPVASEMDLLPHQMVRLAVMGEIDRIVNSKSIWLCLTCHTCGARCPNGIDVPALLDPIRHQVLQQRKEPKDNTVPIFHKVFLQTVRTFGRVHELFLIGMYKMKTKTYFNDMELGWQMFKKGKIHLFPHRSSHLSEVKEIFNKSGVK
;
A
#
# COMPACT_ATOMS: atom_id res chain seq x y z
N MET A 1 26.81 -0.83 22.55
CA MET A 1 25.48 -0.81 23.21
C MET A 1 24.56 -1.67 22.36
N GLN A 2 23.84 -2.60 23.00
CA GLN A 2 23.35 -3.87 22.46
C GLN A 2 22.51 -3.79 21.18
N GLN A 3 22.88 -4.64 20.21
CA GLN A 3 22.01 -5.07 19.11
C GLN A 3 20.93 -5.99 19.71
N ALA A 4 19.69 -5.50 19.81
CA ALA A 4 18.56 -6.34 20.15
C ALA A 4 18.18 -7.18 18.92
N SER A 5 18.55 -8.46 18.96
CA SER A 5 18.05 -9.51 18.10
C SER A 5 16.54 -9.66 18.25
N VAL A 6 15.76 -9.11 17.33
CA VAL A 6 14.33 -9.44 17.18
C VAL A 6 14.20 -10.43 16.03
N GLN A 7 14.63 -11.66 16.28
CA GLN A 7 14.26 -12.82 15.47
C GLN A 7 13.23 -13.62 16.28
N GLY A 8 11.95 -13.29 16.06
CA GLY A 8 10.80 -14.02 16.60
C GLY A 8 10.00 -14.63 15.45
N SER A 9 10.05 -15.95 15.37
CA SER A 9 9.20 -16.81 14.54
C SER A 9 7.75 -16.32 14.42
N GLY A 10 7.29 -15.99 13.20
CA GLY A 10 5.88 -15.68 12.90
C GLY A 10 5.43 -14.23 13.14
N SER A 11 6.33 -13.31 13.50
CA SER A 11 6.02 -11.88 13.68
C SER A 11 6.26 -11.06 12.40
N ILE A 12 5.42 -10.08 12.12
CA ILE A 12 5.62 -9.11 11.04
C ILE A 12 6.73 -8.16 11.49
N GLY A 13 7.85 -8.17 10.78
CA GLY A 13 9.08 -7.49 11.19
C GLY A 13 9.34 -6.22 10.38
N LEU A 14 10.22 -5.36 10.89
CA LEU A 14 10.77 -4.26 10.08
C LEU A 14 11.55 -4.82 8.87
N PRO A 15 11.54 -4.09 7.73
CA PRO A 15 12.37 -4.43 6.58
C PRO A 15 13.88 -4.30 6.90
N SER A 16 14.74 -4.55 5.90
CA SER A 16 16.21 -4.67 5.99
C SER A 16 16.90 -3.73 7.00
N ALA A 17 18.02 -4.17 7.56
CA ALA A 17 18.80 -3.43 8.58
C ALA A 17 19.08 -1.97 8.18
N ASP A 18 19.27 -1.71 6.88
CA ASP A 18 19.48 -0.37 6.33
C ASP A 18 18.25 0.54 6.55
N LEU A 19 17.04 0.02 6.36
CA LEU A 19 15.79 0.76 6.52
C LEU A 19 15.53 1.12 7.99
N VAL A 20 15.92 0.24 8.91
CA VAL A 20 15.89 0.50 10.36
C VAL A 20 16.80 1.68 10.71
N SER A 21 18.00 1.73 10.14
CA SER A 21 18.96 2.81 10.39
C SER A 21 18.45 4.18 9.91
N VAL A 22 17.75 4.22 8.77
CA VAL A 22 17.16 5.45 8.20
C VAL A 22 15.97 5.91 9.03
N VAL A 23 15.09 5.01 9.42
CA VAL A 23 13.90 5.31 10.23
C VAL A 23 14.28 5.84 11.62
N ASN A 24 15.36 5.35 12.21
CA ASN A 24 15.90 5.84 13.49
C ASN A 24 16.41 7.28 13.46
N GLN A 25 16.65 7.86 12.27
CA GLN A 25 17.02 9.27 12.14
C GLN A 25 15.81 10.19 12.30
N CYS A 26 14.58 9.66 12.41
CA CYS A 26 13.37 10.47 12.53
C CYS A 26 13.35 11.27 13.84
N PHE A 27 13.38 12.61 13.73
CA PHE A 27 13.18 13.52 14.87
C PHE A 27 11.75 14.07 14.99
N GLN A 28 10.77 13.41 14.34
CA GLN A 28 9.33 13.72 14.49
C GLN A 28 8.90 15.15 14.09
N CYS A 29 9.45 15.68 12.98
CA CYS A 29 9.05 17.01 12.45
C CYS A 29 7.63 17.09 11.86
N CYS A 30 6.91 15.98 11.75
CA CYS A 30 5.54 15.89 11.23
C CYS A 30 5.30 16.34 9.77
N LYS A 31 6.34 16.74 9.00
CA LYS A 31 6.20 17.14 7.58
C LYS A 31 5.53 16.09 6.70
N CYS A 32 5.82 14.82 6.93
CA CYS A 32 5.21 13.70 6.20
C CYS A 32 3.69 13.64 6.39
N SER A 33 3.19 14.01 7.56
CA SER A 33 1.75 14.02 7.85
C SER A 33 1.07 15.28 7.35
N ALA A 34 1.72 16.44 7.49
CA ALA A 34 1.23 17.69 6.92
C ALA A 34 1.12 17.62 5.38
N GLY A 35 2.02 16.89 4.72
CA GLY A 35 2.01 16.70 3.27
C GLY A 35 1.15 15.55 2.77
N CYS A 36 0.49 14.79 3.65
CA CYS A 36 -0.28 13.61 3.25
C CYS A 36 -1.69 14.01 2.77
N PRO A 37 -2.09 13.69 1.53
CA PRO A 37 -3.40 14.09 0.99
C PRO A 37 -4.59 13.37 1.64
N VAL A 38 -4.34 12.23 2.29
CA VAL A 38 -5.37 11.39 2.93
C VAL A 38 -5.28 11.41 4.46
N ALA A 39 -4.55 12.37 5.03
CA ALA A 39 -4.32 12.45 6.47
C ALA A 39 -5.62 12.50 7.30
N SER A 40 -6.68 13.13 6.78
CA SER A 40 -7.98 13.24 7.45
C SER A 40 -8.67 11.90 7.68
N GLU A 41 -8.42 10.92 6.82
CA GLU A 41 -9.06 9.61 6.86
C GLU A 41 -8.25 8.58 7.66
N MET A 42 -7.01 8.92 8.02
CA MET A 42 -6.06 8.05 8.71
C MET A 42 -6.30 8.05 10.23
N ASP A 43 -6.32 6.86 10.83
CA ASP A 43 -6.26 6.64 12.28
C ASP A 43 -4.84 6.76 12.84
N LEU A 44 -3.81 6.50 12.03
CA LEU A 44 -2.40 6.71 12.32
C LEU A 44 -1.76 7.56 11.22
N LEU A 45 -1.29 8.73 11.61
CA LEU A 45 -0.60 9.63 10.70
C LEU A 45 0.80 9.09 10.34
N PRO A 46 1.35 9.47 9.17
CA PRO A 46 2.68 9.02 8.73
C PRO A 46 3.80 9.15 9.77
N HIS A 47 3.91 10.26 10.49
CA HIS A 47 4.95 10.44 11.51
C HIS A 47 4.78 9.47 12.70
N GLN A 48 3.53 9.15 13.06
CA GLN A 48 3.19 8.21 14.13
C GLN A 48 3.55 6.79 13.72
N MET A 49 3.28 6.39 12.46
CA MET A 49 3.69 5.08 11.94
C MET A 49 5.22 4.94 11.95
N VAL A 50 5.96 5.98 11.56
CA VAL A 50 7.43 6.00 11.65
C VAL A 50 7.87 5.89 13.11
N ARG A 51 7.21 6.57 14.05
CA ARG A 51 7.54 6.47 15.49
C ARG A 51 7.31 5.06 16.03
N LEU A 52 6.18 4.44 15.69
CA LEU A 52 5.88 3.06 16.07
C LEU A 52 6.90 2.08 15.50
N ALA A 53 7.36 2.32 14.26
CA ALA A 53 8.41 1.53 13.64
C ALA A 53 9.75 1.66 14.39
N VAL A 54 10.14 2.87 14.81
CA VAL A 54 11.33 3.09 15.67
C VAL A 54 11.21 2.35 17.01
N MET A 55 10.01 2.29 17.59
CA MET A 55 9.75 1.61 18.86
C MET A 55 9.60 0.09 18.72
N GLY A 56 9.63 -0.45 17.49
CA GLY A 56 9.37 -1.87 17.23
C GLY A 56 7.91 -2.30 17.39
N GLU A 57 6.97 -1.36 17.52
CA GLU A 57 5.54 -1.61 17.72
C GLU A 57 4.80 -1.86 16.38
N ILE A 58 5.29 -2.82 15.58
CA ILE A 58 4.78 -3.09 14.22
C ILE A 58 3.33 -3.61 14.24
N ASP A 59 2.94 -4.35 15.26
CA ASP A 59 1.57 -4.85 15.40
C ASP A 59 0.54 -3.72 15.43
N ARG A 60 0.87 -2.54 15.97
CA ARG A 60 -0.03 -1.39 15.95
C ARG A 60 -0.20 -0.79 14.57
N ILE A 61 0.87 -0.80 13.76
CA ILE A 61 0.83 -0.38 12.36
C ILE A 61 -0.03 -1.35 11.55
N VAL A 62 0.15 -2.65 11.77
CA VAL A 62 -0.59 -3.72 11.07
C VAL A 62 -2.09 -3.67 11.36
N ASN A 63 -2.46 -3.41 12.62
CA ASN A 63 -3.86 -3.35 13.05
C ASN A 63 -4.57 -2.04 12.68
N SER A 64 -3.84 -1.05 12.15
CA SER A 64 -4.38 0.25 11.78
C SER A 64 -4.98 0.22 10.36
N LYS A 65 -6.03 1.01 10.11
CA LYS A 65 -6.55 1.19 8.72
C LYS A 65 -5.58 2.00 7.86
N SER A 66 -4.74 2.83 8.47
CA SER A 66 -3.81 3.75 7.80
C SER A 66 -2.77 3.05 6.93
N ILE A 67 -2.34 1.84 7.30
CA ILE A 67 -1.44 1.05 6.46
C ILE A 67 -2.07 0.79 5.09
N TRP A 68 -3.39 0.64 4.98
CA TRP A 68 -4.09 0.39 3.72
C TRP A 68 -4.55 1.66 3.00
N LEU A 69 -4.67 2.78 3.70
CA LEU A 69 -5.05 4.08 3.12
C LEU A 69 -3.87 4.81 2.45
N CYS A 70 -2.62 4.49 2.81
CA CYS A 70 -1.47 5.14 2.19
C CYS A 70 -1.43 4.87 0.67
N LEU A 71 -1.42 5.95 -0.12
CA LEU A 71 -1.48 5.92 -1.58
C LEU A 71 -0.14 5.57 -2.26
N THR A 72 0.92 5.30 -1.49
CA THR A 72 2.27 5.08 -2.01
C THR A 72 2.71 6.19 -2.98
N CYS A 73 2.35 7.45 -2.66
CA CYS A 73 2.65 8.61 -3.52
C CYS A 73 4.05 9.20 -3.32
N HIS A 74 4.83 8.70 -2.35
CA HIS A 74 6.19 9.13 -2.00
C HIS A 74 6.38 10.62 -1.61
N THR A 75 5.28 11.40 -1.50
CA THR A 75 5.32 12.81 -1.07
C THR A 75 6.04 13.00 0.27
N CYS A 76 5.88 12.04 1.19
CA CYS A 76 6.54 12.07 2.49
C CYS A 76 8.06 11.89 2.39
N GLY A 77 8.55 10.99 1.53
CA GLY A 77 9.97 10.82 1.26
C GLY A 77 10.59 12.08 0.64
N ALA A 78 9.94 12.64 -0.37
CA ALA A 78 10.40 13.86 -1.06
C ALA A 78 10.48 15.09 -0.14
N ARG A 79 9.64 15.17 0.91
CA ARG A 79 9.60 16.29 1.86
C ARG A 79 10.36 16.03 3.16
N CYS A 80 10.82 14.80 3.39
CA CYS A 80 11.51 14.46 4.62
C CYS A 80 12.92 15.04 4.60
N PRO A 81 13.33 15.84 5.61
CA PRO A 81 14.70 16.33 5.71
C PRO A 81 15.73 15.20 5.88
N ASN A 82 15.30 14.03 6.37
CA ASN A 82 16.15 12.84 6.58
C ASN A 82 15.94 11.77 5.50
N GLY A 83 15.19 12.07 4.44
CA GLY A 83 14.94 11.11 3.35
C GLY A 83 14.12 9.87 3.73
N ILE A 84 13.35 9.92 4.83
CA ILE A 84 12.53 8.78 5.27
C ILE A 84 11.32 8.62 4.34
N ASP A 85 11.30 7.54 3.57
CA ASP A 85 10.20 7.18 2.69
C ASP A 85 9.22 6.22 3.38
N VAL A 86 8.07 6.75 3.80
CA VAL A 86 7.06 5.98 4.55
C VAL A 86 6.46 4.83 3.71
N PRO A 87 6.14 5.00 2.42
CA PRO A 87 5.80 3.89 1.53
C PRO A 87 6.80 2.73 1.55
N ALA A 88 8.11 3.01 1.45
CA ALA A 88 9.15 1.98 1.48
C ALA A 88 9.21 1.22 2.82
N LEU A 89 8.78 1.85 3.92
CA LEU A 89 8.57 1.19 5.21
C LEU A 89 7.31 0.33 5.22
N LEU A 90 6.19 0.82 4.69
CA LEU A 90 4.89 0.16 4.79
C LEU A 90 4.69 -0.99 3.79
N ASP A 91 5.26 -0.92 2.59
CA ASP A 91 5.04 -1.93 1.55
C ASP A 91 5.52 -3.34 1.94
N PRO A 92 6.72 -3.53 2.52
CA PRO A 92 7.14 -4.83 3.04
C PRO A 92 6.21 -5.36 4.14
N ILE A 93 5.74 -4.47 5.03
CA ILE A 93 4.82 -4.81 6.13
C ILE A 93 3.48 -5.30 5.53
N ARG A 94 2.91 -4.58 4.57
CA ARG A 94 1.68 -4.99 3.85
C ARG A 94 1.85 -6.37 3.25
N HIS A 95 2.98 -6.64 2.62
CA HIS A 95 3.24 -7.93 2.00
C HIS A 95 3.25 -9.06 3.03
N GLN A 96 3.93 -8.88 4.16
CA GLN A 96 3.94 -9.84 5.27
C GLN A 96 2.54 -10.06 5.86
N VAL A 97 1.73 -9.01 6.02
CA VAL A 97 0.33 -9.11 6.47
C VAL A 97 -0.49 -10.01 5.55
N LEU A 98 -0.38 -9.80 4.22
CA LEU A 98 -1.11 -10.58 3.23
C LEU A 98 -0.67 -12.04 3.20
N GLN A 99 0.63 -12.31 3.35
CA GLN A 99 1.15 -13.68 3.43
C GLN A 99 0.64 -14.43 4.67
N GLN A 100 0.54 -13.75 5.81
CA GLN A 100 0.11 -14.35 7.08
C GLN A 100 -1.42 -14.42 7.24
N ARG A 101 -2.20 -13.96 6.25
CA ARG A 101 -3.68 -13.88 6.30
C ARG A 101 -4.23 -13.17 7.54
N LYS A 102 -3.47 -12.26 8.15
CA LYS A 102 -3.94 -11.36 9.22
C LYS A 102 -4.67 -10.17 8.62
N GLU A 103 -5.67 -10.43 7.78
CA GLU A 103 -6.39 -9.35 7.10
C GLU A 103 -7.18 -8.50 8.11
N PRO A 104 -7.25 -7.17 7.91
CA PRO A 104 -8.05 -6.28 8.74
C PRO A 104 -9.52 -6.72 8.81
N LYS A 105 -10.24 -6.28 9.83
CA LYS A 105 -11.69 -6.52 9.95
C LYS A 105 -12.49 -6.00 8.74
N ASP A 106 -12.00 -4.95 8.07
CA ASP A 106 -12.55 -4.46 6.81
C ASP A 106 -11.71 -4.99 5.63
N ASN A 107 -12.35 -5.84 4.83
CA ASN A 107 -11.71 -6.51 3.70
C ASN A 107 -11.73 -5.68 2.41
N THR A 108 -12.43 -4.53 2.36
CA THR A 108 -12.59 -3.78 1.10
C THR A 108 -11.26 -3.25 0.54
N VAL A 109 -10.44 -2.59 1.37
CA VAL A 109 -9.17 -2.02 0.93
C VAL A 109 -8.11 -3.09 0.57
N PRO A 110 -7.93 -4.16 1.37
CA PRO A 110 -7.09 -5.30 0.97
C PRO A 110 -7.56 -5.98 -0.32
N ILE A 111 -8.87 -6.14 -0.52
CA ILE A 111 -9.44 -6.67 -1.77
C ILE A 111 -9.08 -5.76 -2.94
N PHE A 112 -9.26 -4.44 -2.80
CA PHE A 112 -8.89 -3.47 -3.83
C PHE A 112 -7.42 -3.59 -4.21
N HIS A 113 -6.52 -3.62 -3.20
CA HIS A 113 -5.09 -3.75 -3.42
C HIS A 113 -4.73 -5.03 -4.18
N LYS A 114 -5.31 -6.18 -3.82
CA LYS A 114 -5.10 -7.45 -4.53
C LYS A 114 -5.59 -7.39 -5.97
N VAL A 115 -6.78 -6.86 -6.22
CA VAL A 115 -7.35 -6.74 -7.58
C VAL A 115 -6.52 -5.77 -8.42
N PHE A 116 -6.05 -4.67 -7.83
CA PHE A 116 -5.15 -3.72 -8.47
C PHE A 116 -3.86 -4.40 -8.95
N LEU A 117 -3.14 -5.07 -8.04
CA LEU A 117 -1.89 -5.76 -8.39
C LEU A 117 -2.11 -6.88 -9.41
N GLN A 118 -3.23 -7.62 -9.31
CA GLN A 118 -3.62 -8.61 -10.31
C GLN A 118 -3.80 -7.98 -11.70
N THR A 119 -4.44 -6.81 -11.77
CA THR A 119 -4.66 -6.09 -13.03
C THR A 119 -3.32 -5.67 -13.66
N VAL A 120 -2.41 -5.12 -12.86
CA VAL A 120 -1.05 -4.75 -13.30
C VAL A 120 -0.27 -5.99 -13.77
N ARG A 121 -0.36 -7.12 -13.05
CA ARG A 121 0.28 -8.37 -13.47
C ARG A 121 -0.26 -8.92 -14.79
N THR A 122 -1.57 -8.82 -15.03
CA THR A 122 -2.22 -9.39 -16.21
C THR A 122 -2.04 -8.51 -17.46
N PHE A 123 -2.18 -7.20 -17.33
CA PHE A 123 -2.20 -6.27 -18.47
C PHE A 123 -0.94 -5.40 -18.58
N GLY A 124 -0.07 -5.41 -17.55
CA GLY A 124 1.14 -4.58 -17.46
C GLY A 124 0.86 -3.13 -17.06
N ARG A 125 -0.43 -2.76 -16.98
CA ARG A 125 -0.94 -1.49 -16.48
C ARG A 125 -2.34 -1.69 -15.89
N VAL A 126 -2.87 -0.68 -15.23
CA VAL A 126 -4.24 -0.71 -14.71
C VAL A 126 -5.24 -0.61 -15.87
N HIS A 127 -6.25 -1.50 -15.86
CA HIS A 127 -7.43 -1.42 -16.71
C HIS A 127 -8.64 -1.16 -15.81
N GLU A 128 -9.21 0.03 -15.93
CA GLU A 128 -10.19 0.59 -15.00
C GLU A 128 -11.46 -0.27 -14.92
N LEU A 129 -12.01 -0.69 -16.07
CA LEU A 129 -13.24 -1.49 -16.09
C LEU A 129 -13.04 -2.88 -15.47
N PHE A 130 -11.88 -3.50 -15.72
CA PHE A 130 -11.55 -4.81 -15.13
C PHE A 130 -11.32 -4.70 -13.62
N LEU A 131 -10.59 -3.68 -13.18
CA LEU A 131 -10.36 -3.39 -11.76
C LEU A 131 -11.69 -3.18 -11.03
N ILE A 132 -12.54 -2.27 -11.52
CA ILE A 132 -13.84 -1.97 -10.91
C ILE A 132 -14.74 -3.21 -10.92
N GLY A 133 -14.81 -3.92 -12.04
CA GLY A 133 -15.60 -5.14 -12.17
C GLY A 133 -15.18 -6.20 -11.15
N MET A 134 -13.89 -6.56 -11.13
CA MET A 134 -13.36 -7.56 -10.19
C MET A 134 -13.50 -7.13 -8.73
N TYR A 135 -13.31 -5.85 -8.43
CA TYR A 135 -13.51 -5.29 -7.09
C TYR A 135 -14.96 -5.43 -6.64
N LYS A 136 -15.93 -5.02 -7.46
CA LYS A 136 -17.37 -5.12 -7.16
C LYS A 136 -17.84 -6.57 -7.08
N MET A 137 -17.29 -7.47 -7.91
CA MET A 137 -17.55 -8.90 -7.83
C MET A 137 -17.08 -9.51 -6.50
N LYS A 138 -15.89 -9.11 -6.00
CA LYS A 138 -15.36 -9.62 -4.73
C LYS A 138 -16.02 -9.00 -3.49
N THR A 139 -16.41 -7.73 -3.56
CA THR A 139 -17.07 -7.01 -2.46
C THR A 139 -18.60 -7.15 -2.45
N LYS A 140 -19.19 -7.71 -3.51
CA LYS A 140 -20.66 -7.84 -3.71
C LYS A 140 -21.41 -6.50 -3.74
N THR A 141 -20.71 -5.41 -4.07
CA THR A 141 -21.27 -4.05 -4.15
C THR A 141 -21.60 -3.65 -5.60
N TYR A 142 -22.30 -4.53 -6.32
CA TYR A 142 -22.48 -4.46 -7.78
C TYR A 142 -23.02 -3.13 -8.29
N PHE A 143 -24.00 -2.56 -7.58
CA PHE A 143 -24.72 -1.36 -8.02
C PHE A 143 -24.38 -0.08 -7.24
N ASN A 144 -23.50 -0.20 -6.24
CA ASN A 144 -22.94 1.00 -5.60
C ASN A 144 -22.17 1.78 -6.68
N ASP A 145 -22.18 3.11 -6.63
CA ASP A 145 -21.45 3.97 -7.59
C ASP A 145 -21.97 3.95 -9.05
N MET A 146 -23.15 3.37 -9.34
CA MET A 146 -23.73 3.38 -10.69
C MET A 146 -23.90 4.81 -11.24
N GLU A 147 -24.31 5.75 -10.40
CA GLU A 147 -24.47 7.15 -10.79
C GLU A 147 -23.14 7.77 -11.25
N LEU A 148 -22.09 7.61 -10.45
CA LEU A 148 -20.75 8.09 -10.79
C LEU A 148 -20.20 7.38 -12.03
N GLY A 149 -20.41 6.07 -12.14
CA GLY A 149 -20.03 5.27 -13.31
C GLY A 149 -20.69 5.77 -14.59
N TRP A 150 -21.98 6.12 -14.52
CA TRP A 150 -22.71 6.72 -15.64
C TRP A 150 -22.17 8.09 -16.04
N GLN A 151 -21.84 8.94 -15.07
CA GLN A 151 -21.24 10.25 -15.34
C GLN A 151 -19.84 10.11 -16.00
N MET A 152 -19.03 9.15 -15.56
CA MET A 152 -17.71 8.88 -16.15
C MET A 152 -17.82 8.27 -17.54
N PHE A 153 -18.79 7.37 -17.76
CA PHE A 153 -19.08 6.78 -19.07
C PHE A 153 -19.53 7.84 -20.08
N LYS A 154 -20.49 8.71 -19.70
CA LYS A 154 -20.92 9.85 -20.53
C LYS A 154 -19.77 10.79 -20.91
N LYS A 155 -18.77 10.93 -20.04
CA LYS A 155 -17.57 11.75 -20.29
C LYS A 155 -16.47 11.00 -21.06
N GLY A 156 -16.70 9.75 -21.49
CA GLY A 156 -15.71 8.94 -22.23
C GLY A 156 -14.48 8.54 -21.42
N LYS A 157 -14.54 8.61 -20.07
CA LYS A 157 -13.41 8.35 -19.17
C LYS A 157 -13.24 6.87 -18.79
N ILE A 158 -14.12 5.99 -19.27
CA ILE A 158 -14.07 4.55 -19.02
C ILE A 158 -13.72 3.86 -20.32
N HIS A 159 -12.52 3.28 -20.37
CA HIS A 159 -12.09 2.45 -21.50
C HIS A 159 -12.67 1.05 -21.34
N LEU A 160 -13.44 0.61 -22.34
CA LEU A 160 -14.08 -0.71 -22.33
C LEU A 160 -13.10 -1.84 -22.66
N PHE A 161 -12.09 -1.54 -23.48
CA PHE A 161 -11.14 -2.53 -23.95
C PHE A 161 -9.78 -2.40 -23.25
N PRO A 162 -9.21 -3.53 -22.79
CA PRO A 162 -7.92 -3.51 -22.13
C PRO A 162 -6.80 -3.17 -23.09
N HIS A 163 -6.19 -2.02 -22.88
CA HIS A 163 -4.93 -1.67 -23.54
C HIS A 163 -3.78 -2.34 -22.78
N ARG A 164 -3.03 -3.22 -23.45
CA ARG A 164 -1.83 -3.84 -22.87
C ARG A 164 -0.64 -2.89 -22.97
N SER A 165 0.26 -2.91 -21.99
CA SER A 165 1.53 -2.19 -22.10
C SER A 165 2.52 -2.97 -22.98
N SER A 166 3.37 -2.27 -23.72
CA SER A 166 4.53 -2.84 -24.42
C SER A 166 5.45 -3.61 -23.47
N HIS A 167 5.62 -3.11 -22.24
CA HIS A 167 6.54 -3.65 -21.22
C HIS A 167 5.94 -4.78 -20.36
N LEU A 168 4.93 -5.51 -20.87
CA LEU A 168 4.25 -6.56 -20.09
C LEU A 168 5.22 -7.67 -19.63
N SER A 169 6.21 -8.01 -20.45
CA SER A 169 7.25 -9.01 -20.13
C SER A 169 8.09 -8.56 -18.93
N GLU A 170 8.59 -7.33 -18.95
CA GLU A 170 9.39 -6.74 -17.87
C GLU A 170 8.60 -6.69 -16.56
N VAL A 171 7.34 -6.25 -16.61
CA VAL A 171 6.45 -6.23 -15.43
C VAL A 171 6.29 -7.62 -14.85
N LYS A 172 6.02 -8.65 -15.69
CA LYS A 172 5.92 -10.04 -15.22
C LYS A 172 7.21 -10.55 -14.58
N GLU A 173 8.35 -10.17 -15.13
CA GLU A 173 9.65 -10.53 -14.56
C GLU A 173 9.84 -9.91 -13.16
N ILE A 174 9.45 -8.64 -12.97
CA ILE A 174 9.46 -7.98 -11.66
C ILE A 174 8.61 -8.77 -10.67
N PHE A 175 7.37 -9.12 -11.02
CA PHE A 175 6.49 -9.91 -10.14
C PHE A 175 7.10 -11.28 -9.78
N ASN A 176 7.75 -11.95 -10.73
CA ASN A 176 8.40 -13.24 -10.49
C ASN A 176 9.61 -13.10 -9.55
N LYS A 177 10.43 -12.06 -9.73
CA LYS A 177 11.58 -11.77 -8.85
C LYS A 177 11.16 -11.37 -7.44
N SER A 178 10.08 -10.62 -7.31
CA SER A 178 9.58 -10.13 -6.02
C SER A 178 8.88 -11.21 -5.17
N GLY A 179 8.66 -12.42 -5.70
CA GLY A 179 7.98 -13.50 -4.96
C GLY A 179 6.49 -13.23 -4.69
N VAL A 180 5.92 -12.17 -5.27
CA VAL A 180 4.51 -11.80 -5.15
C VAL A 180 3.71 -12.74 -6.07
N LYS A 181 3.00 -13.71 -5.48
CA LYS A 181 2.11 -14.62 -6.22
C LYS A 181 0.76 -13.96 -6.46
#